data_AF-A0A6B3GGZ3-F1
#
_entry.id   AF-A0A6B3GGZ3-F1
#
_cell.length_a   1.000
_cell.length_b   1.000
_cell.length_c   1.000
_cell.angle_alpha   90.00
_cell.angle_beta   90.00
_cell.angle_gamma   90.00
#
_symmetry.space_group_name_H-M   'P 1'
#
loop_
_entity.id
_entity.type
_entity.pdbx_description
1 polymer ?
#
loop_
_entity_poly.entity_id
_entity_poly.type
_entity_poly.pdbx_seq_one_letter_code
_entity_poly.pdbx_strand_id
1 'polypeptide(L)'
;EDTVNRANPIPGWINMSNLCSEILQVNTPSTYDAASNYETVGKDISCNLGSLNIAAAMGSGDLGTTVERAVRGLTSVSDQSDIDAVPSVAHGNERSHAIGLGQMNLHGYLASQHIHYGSEEGVDFTNLYFYAVAFHALRASNRIAVERGTAFDGFEHSAYADGSYFDKYTEQAWEPATDRVRALFAEAGVHLPTQDDWRELKASIQAHGIYNQYLQAVPPTGSISYINDATASIHPVAAKIEIRKEGRLGRVYYPAPHLDDDNLEYFQDAYEIGYEKIIDTYAAATQHV
;
A
#
# COMPACT_ATOMS: atom_id res chain seq x y z
N GLU A 1 -11.16 -15.36 -0.27
CA GLU A 1 -12.46 -14.70 -0.05
C GLU A 1 -12.68 -14.41 1.43
N ASP A 2 -12.84 -15.42 2.30
CA ASP A 2 -13.10 -15.20 3.73
C ASP A 2 -12.08 -14.32 4.45
N THR A 3 -10.78 -14.51 4.19
CA THR A 3 -9.73 -13.67 4.76
C THR A 3 -9.91 -12.20 4.38
N VAL A 4 -10.27 -11.94 3.12
CA VAL A 4 -10.45 -10.60 2.56
C VAL A 4 -11.67 -9.94 3.19
N ASN A 5 -12.83 -10.60 3.18
CA ASN A 5 -14.07 -10.03 3.71
C ASN A 5 -14.04 -9.86 5.24
N ARG A 6 -13.27 -10.68 5.97
CA ARG A 6 -13.05 -10.50 7.40
C ARG A 6 -12.22 -9.26 7.73
N ALA A 7 -11.26 -8.91 6.89
CA ALA A 7 -10.39 -7.76 7.07
C ALA A 7 -10.95 -6.46 6.44
N ASN A 8 -11.95 -6.57 5.57
CA ASN A 8 -12.55 -5.45 4.85
C ASN A 8 -13.24 -4.46 5.82
N PRO A 9 -12.82 -3.19 5.87
CA PRO A 9 -13.46 -2.19 6.74
C PRO A 9 -14.76 -1.61 6.16
N ILE A 10 -15.09 -1.94 4.91
CA ILE A 10 -16.22 -1.35 4.18
C ILE A 10 -17.40 -2.33 4.15
N PRO A 11 -18.63 -1.89 4.45
CA PRO A 11 -19.79 -2.76 4.36
C PRO A 11 -19.99 -3.25 2.92
N GLY A 12 -20.26 -4.54 2.79
CA GLY A 12 -20.41 -5.20 1.50
C GLY A 12 -19.50 -6.43 1.40
N TRP A 13 -19.50 -7.03 0.22
CA TRP A 13 -18.76 -8.25 -0.06
C TRP A 13 -17.81 -8.05 -1.23
N ILE A 14 -16.54 -8.38 -1.03
CA ILE A 14 -15.51 -8.40 -2.07
C ILE A 14 -15.59 -9.77 -2.74
N ASN A 15 -16.12 -9.78 -3.97
CA ASN A 15 -16.41 -10.98 -4.77
C ASN A 15 -15.44 -11.21 -5.93
N MET A 16 -14.51 -10.28 -6.19
CA MET A 16 -13.54 -10.36 -7.28
C MET A 16 -12.26 -9.58 -6.96
N SER A 17 -11.30 -9.67 -7.86
CA SER A 17 -10.07 -8.87 -7.86
C SER A 17 -9.75 -8.40 -9.28
N ASN A 18 -8.75 -7.54 -9.44
CA ASN A 18 -8.19 -7.15 -10.73
C ASN A 18 -7.23 -8.21 -11.33
N LEU A 19 -6.69 -7.90 -12.52
CA LEU A 19 -5.75 -8.73 -13.28
C LEU A 19 -4.47 -9.11 -12.52
N CYS A 20 -3.95 -8.22 -11.68
CA CYS A 20 -2.71 -8.43 -10.93
C CYS A 20 -2.97 -8.91 -9.48
N SER A 21 -4.23 -9.18 -9.12
CA SER A 21 -4.69 -9.74 -7.85
C SER A 21 -4.48 -8.89 -6.56
N GLU A 22 -4.17 -7.60 -6.69
CA GLU A 22 -3.89 -6.67 -5.59
C GLU A 22 -5.08 -5.77 -5.21
N ILE A 23 -6.09 -5.63 -6.06
CA ILE A 23 -7.24 -4.74 -5.82
C ILE A 23 -8.42 -5.51 -5.28
N LEU A 24 -8.78 -5.19 -4.04
CA LEU A 24 -9.85 -5.81 -3.28
C LEU A 24 -10.79 -4.73 -2.76
N GLN A 25 -11.89 -4.50 -3.47
CA GLN A 25 -12.89 -3.49 -3.11
C GLN A 25 -14.30 -4.02 -3.32
N VAL A 26 -15.26 -3.43 -2.61
CA VAL A 26 -16.69 -3.73 -2.79
C VAL A 26 -17.21 -3.14 -4.11
N ASN A 27 -18.15 -3.85 -4.73
CA ASN A 27 -18.86 -3.42 -5.94
C ASN A 27 -20.38 -3.58 -5.76
N THR A 28 -21.16 -2.93 -6.62
CA THR A 28 -22.61 -3.12 -6.69
C THR A 28 -23.07 -3.27 -8.14
N PRO A 29 -24.05 -4.13 -8.41
CA PRO A 29 -24.49 -4.38 -9.78
C PRO A 29 -25.18 -3.15 -10.39
N SER A 30 -24.97 -2.96 -11.69
CA SER A 30 -25.78 -2.06 -12.51
C SER A 30 -26.95 -2.82 -13.13
N THR A 31 -28.08 -2.14 -13.35
CA THR A 31 -29.23 -2.69 -14.09
C THR A 31 -29.45 -1.92 -15.39
N TYR A 32 -29.96 -2.63 -16.39
CA TYR A 32 -30.14 -2.10 -17.74
C TYR A 32 -31.56 -2.34 -18.23
N ASP A 33 -32.08 -1.38 -19.00
CA ASP A 33 -33.31 -1.58 -19.74
C ASP A 33 -33.10 -2.50 -20.96
N ALA A 34 -34.19 -2.84 -21.65
CA ALA A 34 -34.13 -3.69 -22.85
C ALA A 34 -33.35 -3.07 -24.03
N ALA A 35 -33.11 -1.76 -24.01
CA ALA A 35 -32.31 -1.03 -24.98
C ALA A 35 -30.84 -0.87 -24.53
N SER A 36 -30.44 -1.52 -23.42
CA SER A 36 -29.11 -1.44 -22.82
C SER A 36 -28.73 -0.06 -22.27
N ASN A 37 -29.71 0.81 -22.01
CA ASN A 37 -29.44 2.02 -21.20
C ASN A 37 -29.37 1.64 -19.72
N TYR A 38 -28.57 2.37 -18.95
CA TYR A 38 -28.55 2.22 -17.51
C TYR A 38 -29.90 2.63 -16.91
N GLU A 39 -30.52 1.71 -16.17
CA GLU A 39 -31.67 2.00 -15.33
C GLU A 39 -31.20 2.36 -13.91
N THR A 40 -30.25 1.60 -13.37
CA THR A 40 -29.51 1.91 -12.14
C THR A 40 -28.02 1.77 -12.41
N VAL A 41 -27.27 2.86 -12.17
CA VAL A 41 -25.80 2.83 -12.24
C VAL A 41 -25.29 2.30 -10.90
N GLY A 42 -24.69 1.11 -10.94
CA GLY A 42 -23.99 0.51 -9.81
C GLY A 42 -22.60 1.10 -9.64
N LYS A 43 -21.80 0.43 -8.81
CA LYS A 43 -20.43 0.80 -8.50
C LYS A 43 -19.48 -0.29 -8.98
N ASP A 44 -18.74 0.01 -10.02
CA ASP A 44 -17.57 -0.76 -10.44
C ASP A 44 -16.28 -0.10 -9.97
N ILE A 45 -15.17 -0.81 -10.13
CA ILE A 45 -13.87 -0.45 -9.54
C ILE A 45 -12.93 0.02 -10.66
N SER A 46 -12.41 1.24 -10.54
CA SER A 46 -11.17 1.66 -11.20
C SER A 46 -10.03 1.68 -10.20
N CYS A 47 -8.80 1.69 -10.69
CA CYS A 47 -7.63 1.72 -9.86
C CYS A 47 -6.63 2.77 -10.35
N ASN A 48 -6.16 3.61 -9.42
CA ASN A 48 -5.00 4.48 -9.61
C ASN A 48 -3.94 4.10 -8.57
N LEU A 49 -2.73 3.85 -9.05
CA LEU A 49 -1.64 3.26 -8.26
C LEU A 49 -0.41 4.14 -8.30
N GLY A 50 0.29 4.17 -7.18
CA GLY A 50 1.63 4.73 -7.06
C GLY A 50 2.37 4.02 -5.94
N SER A 51 3.69 4.00 -5.98
CA SER A 51 4.46 3.31 -4.94
C SER A 51 5.61 4.16 -4.43
N LEU A 52 5.87 4.06 -3.12
CA LEU A 52 7.04 4.65 -2.50
C LEU A 52 8.22 3.70 -2.60
N ASN A 53 9.41 4.24 -2.85
CA ASN A 53 10.66 3.52 -2.64
C ASN A 53 10.99 3.53 -1.16
N ILE A 54 10.99 2.35 -0.52
CA ILE A 54 11.17 2.20 0.93
C ILE A 54 12.49 2.82 1.39
N ALA A 55 13.58 2.60 0.65
CA ALA A 55 14.90 3.16 1.00
C ALA A 55 14.89 4.69 1.00
N ALA A 56 14.32 5.29 -0.05
CA ALA A 56 14.20 6.75 -0.14
C ALA A 56 13.22 7.32 0.90
N ALA A 57 12.13 6.61 1.21
CA ALA A 57 11.14 7.02 2.19
C ALA A 57 11.74 7.02 3.61
N MET A 58 12.48 5.98 3.98
CA MET A 58 13.22 5.92 5.24
C MET A 58 14.29 7.02 5.32
N GLY A 59 14.97 7.33 4.21
CA GLY A 59 15.96 8.41 4.14
C GLY A 59 15.39 9.84 4.05
N SER A 60 14.06 10.01 4.02
CA SER A 60 13.43 11.32 3.75
C SER A 60 13.49 12.31 4.93
N GLY A 61 13.71 11.81 6.15
CA GLY A 61 13.65 12.58 7.40
C GLY A 61 12.24 12.94 7.88
N ASP A 62 11.21 12.76 7.03
CA ASP A 62 9.80 12.91 7.39
C ASP A 62 8.94 11.96 6.53
N LEU A 63 8.76 10.74 7.03
CA LEU A 63 7.93 9.72 6.38
C LEU A 63 6.47 10.19 6.27
N GLY A 64 5.96 10.92 7.27
CA GLY A 64 4.58 11.39 7.31
C GLY A 64 4.26 12.36 6.19
N THR A 65 5.15 13.33 5.93
CA THR A 65 5.00 14.26 4.79
C THR A 65 5.15 13.52 3.46
N THR A 66 6.04 12.54 3.36
CA THR A 66 6.23 11.72 2.15
C THR A 66 4.96 10.95 1.80
N VAL A 67 4.36 10.25 2.77
CA VAL A 67 3.11 9.51 2.59
C VAL A 67 1.95 10.46 2.27
N GLU A 68 1.83 11.59 2.98
CA GLU A 68 0.76 12.56 2.72
C GLU A 68 0.79 13.12 1.29
N ARG A 69 1.99 13.44 0.77
CA ARG A 69 2.14 13.90 -0.61
C ARG A 69 1.74 12.84 -1.62
N ALA A 70 2.09 11.57 -1.38
CA ALA A 70 1.69 10.46 -2.25
C ALA A 70 0.17 10.26 -2.25
N VAL A 71 -0.46 10.25 -1.08
CA VAL A 71 -1.93 10.12 -0.95
C VAL A 71 -2.63 11.27 -1.65
N ARG A 72 -2.19 12.52 -1.48
CA ARG A 72 -2.77 13.68 -2.17
C ARG A 72 -2.57 13.60 -3.68
N GLY A 73 -1.40 13.16 -4.15
CA GLY A 73 -1.13 12.95 -5.57
C GLY A 73 -2.07 11.92 -6.20
N LEU A 74 -2.22 10.75 -5.58
CA LEU A 74 -3.13 9.70 -6.02
C LEU A 74 -4.60 10.15 -5.95
N THR A 75 -4.98 10.83 -4.87
CA THR A 75 -6.32 11.41 -4.72
C THR A 75 -6.62 12.38 -5.86
N SER A 76 -5.65 13.21 -6.24
CA SER A 76 -5.79 14.14 -7.36
C SER A 76 -5.97 13.41 -8.71
N VAL A 77 -5.37 12.24 -8.90
CA VAL A 77 -5.63 11.40 -10.08
C VAL A 77 -7.07 10.87 -10.07
N SER A 78 -7.54 10.36 -8.93
CA SER A 78 -8.93 9.92 -8.77
C SER A 78 -9.93 11.06 -9.04
N ASP A 79 -9.72 12.24 -8.46
CA ASP A 79 -10.61 13.40 -8.63
C ASP A 79 -10.70 13.89 -10.08
N GLN A 80 -9.61 13.77 -10.85
CA GLN A 80 -9.56 14.20 -12.25
C GLN A 80 -10.00 13.11 -13.23
N SER A 81 -10.24 11.88 -12.75
CA SER A 81 -10.60 10.77 -13.61
C SER A 81 -12.11 10.73 -13.84
N ASP A 82 -12.51 10.90 -15.10
CA ASP A 82 -13.88 10.66 -15.56
C ASP A 82 -13.85 9.65 -16.71
N ILE A 83 -14.49 8.49 -16.51
CA ILE A 83 -14.52 7.37 -17.46
C ILE A 83 -15.96 7.26 -18.00
N ASP A 84 -16.36 8.28 -18.74
CA ASP A 84 -17.72 8.44 -19.29
C ASP A 84 -18.18 7.25 -20.14
N ALA A 85 -17.24 6.55 -20.78
CA ALA A 85 -17.49 5.33 -21.55
C ALA A 85 -18.05 4.17 -20.71
N VAL A 86 -17.84 4.18 -19.38
CA VAL A 86 -18.33 3.15 -18.46
C VAL A 86 -18.90 3.82 -17.20
N PRO A 87 -20.18 4.24 -17.22
CA PRO A 87 -20.80 5.01 -16.15
C PRO A 87 -20.65 4.42 -14.74
N SER A 88 -20.70 3.09 -14.57
CA SER A 88 -20.51 2.44 -13.27
C SER A 88 -19.11 2.61 -12.69
N VAL A 89 -18.08 2.73 -13.55
CA VAL A 89 -16.70 2.97 -13.15
C VAL A 89 -16.50 4.43 -12.74
N ALA A 90 -17.03 5.38 -13.53
CA ALA A 90 -17.01 6.79 -13.16
C ALA A 90 -17.75 7.03 -11.83
N HIS A 91 -18.96 6.46 -11.70
CA HIS A 91 -19.78 6.51 -10.50
C HIS A 91 -19.08 5.91 -9.27
N GLY A 92 -18.36 4.79 -9.45
CA GLY A 92 -17.62 4.15 -8.38
C GLY A 92 -16.39 4.95 -7.93
N ASN A 93 -15.65 5.54 -8.86
CA ASN A 93 -14.52 6.42 -8.57
C ASN A 93 -14.98 7.69 -7.83
N GLU A 94 -16.00 8.37 -8.31
CA GLU A 94 -16.53 9.61 -7.71
C GLU A 94 -17.01 9.40 -6.27
N ARG A 95 -17.54 8.22 -5.93
CA ARG A 95 -18.05 7.93 -4.58
C ARG A 95 -17.01 7.40 -3.61
N SER A 96 -16.06 6.61 -4.12
CA SER A 96 -15.07 5.94 -3.27
C SER A 96 -13.81 6.76 -3.06
N HIS A 97 -13.45 7.59 -4.05
CA HIS A 97 -12.14 8.23 -4.15
C HIS A 97 -10.99 7.25 -3.86
N ALA A 98 -11.16 5.98 -4.23
CA ALA A 98 -10.26 4.91 -3.83
C ALA A 98 -8.91 5.08 -4.53
N ILE A 99 -7.83 4.84 -3.78
CA ILE A 99 -6.46 4.89 -4.28
C ILE A 99 -5.71 3.64 -3.85
N GLY A 100 -4.60 3.33 -4.51
CA GLY A 100 -3.68 2.27 -4.07
C GLY A 100 -2.24 2.78 -3.95
N LEU A 101 -1.87 3.17 -2.73
CA LEU A 101 -0.49 3.45 -2.36
C LEU A 101 0.24 2.13 -2.06
N GLY A 102 1.15 1.76 -2.94
CA GLY A 102 2.02 0.60 -2.80
C GLY A 102 3.41 0.94 -2.31
N GLN A 103 4.23 -0.09 -2.14
CA GLN A 103 5.62 0.04 -1.71
C GLN A 103 6.51 -0.78 -2.66
N MET A 104 7.74 -0.32 -2.87
CA MET A 104 8.77 -1.04 -3.63
C MET A 104 10.13 -0.87 -2.97
N ASN A 105 11.11 -1.61 -3.47
CA ASN A 105 12.49 -1.59 -2.98
C ASN A 105 12.69 -2.20 -1.57
N LEU A 106 11.81 -3.10 -1.11
CA LEU A 106 11.99 -3.71 0.22
C LEU A 106 13.30 -4.48 0.29
N HIS A 107 13.54 -5.37 -0.68
CA HIS A 107 14.73 -6.20 -0.67
C HIS A 107 16.01 -5.37 -0.83
N GLY A 108 16.00 -4.37 -1.73
CA GLY A 108 17.13 -3.44 -1.86
C GLY A 108 17.42 -2.67 -0.59
N TYR A 109 16.38 -2.21 0.13
CA TYR A 109 16.55 -1.57 1.43
C TYR A 109 17.15 -2.53 2.47
N LEU A 110 16.55 -3.70 2.67
CA LEU A 110 17.03 -4.69 3.66
C LEU A 110 18.49 -5.07 3.38
N ALA A 111 18.83 -5.36 2.12
CA ALA A 111 20.18 -5.72 1.74
C ALA A 111 21.18 -4.57 1.96
N SER A 112 20.81 -3.31 1.67
CA SER A 112 21.65 -2.14 1.98
C SER A 112 21.93 -1.97 3.49
N GLN A 113 21.07 -2.53 4.34
CA GLN A 113 21.20 -2.54 5.79
C GLN A 113 21.84 -3.82 6.35
N HIS A 114 22.32 -4.70 5.46
CA HIS A 114 22.86 -6.02 5.77
C HIS A 114 21.86 -6.91 6.52
N ILE A 115 20.59 -6.88 6.09
CA ILE A 115 19.51 -7.73 6.62
C ILE A 115 19.09 -8.71 5.53
N HIS A 116 19.13 -10.00 5.85
CA HIS A 116 18.65 -11.03 4.92
C HIS A 116 17.13 -10.96 4.76
N TYR A 117 16.66 -11.06 3.53
CA TYR A 117 15.23 -11.15 3.26
C TYR A 117 14.59 -12.33 4.01
N GLY A 118 13.43 -12.07 4.63
CA GLY A 118 12.68 -13.07 5.40
C GLY A 118 13.39 -13.54 6.68
N SER A 119 14.42 -12.84 7.15
CA SER A 119 14.88 -12.98 8.53
C SER A 119 13.84 -12.39 9.49
N GLU A 120 13.98 -12.68 10.79
CA GLU A 120 13.17 -12.07 11.84
C GLU A 120 13.23 -10.54 11.77
N GLU A 121 14.41 -9.96 11.56
CA GLU A 121 14.60 -8.51 11.39
C GLU A 121 13.92 -7.97 10.13
N GLY A 122 13.97 -8.70 9.01
CA GLY A 122 13.32 -8.29 7.77
C GLY A 122 11.79 -8.28 7.87
N VAL A 123 11.22 -9.27 8.57
CA VAL A 123 9.77 -9.37 8.83
C VAL A 123 9.33 -8.30 9.84
N ASP A 124 10.10 -8.09 10.91
CA ASP A 124 9.86 -7.04 11.92
C ASP A 124 9.89 -5.64 11.30
N PHE A 125 10.90 -5.35 10.46
CA PHE A 125 10.97 -4.10 9.71
C PHE A 125 9.74 -3.91 8.82
N THR A 126 9.37 -4.94 8.05
CA THR A 126 8.23 -4.87 7.12
C THR A 126 6.94 -4.57 7.87
N ASN A 127 6.70 -5.26 8.99
CA ASN A 127 5.54 -5.03 9.85
C ASN A 127 5.46 -3.56 10.29
N LEU A 128 6.53 -3.04 10.88
CA LEU A 128 6.53 -1.69 11.45
C LEU A 128 6.57 -0.56 10.43
N TYR A 129 7.22 -0.80 9.28
CA TYR A 129 7.19 0.15 8.18
C TYR A 129 5.76 0.30 7.65
N PHE A 130 5.07 -0.81 7.38
CA PHE A 130 3.68 -0.77 6.92
C PHE A 130 2.71 -0.25 7.99
N TYR A 131 2.97 -0.52 9.27
CA TYR A 131 2.25 0.10 10.39
C TYR A 131 2.35 1.64 10.36
N ALA A 132 3.55 2.19 10.19
CA ALA A 132 3.77 3.63 10.11
C ALA A 132 3.14 4.25 8.85
N VAL A 133 3.26 3.59 7.70
CA VAL A 133 2.62 4.04 6.46
C VAL A 133 1.09 4.04 6.58
N ALA A 134 0.49 2.99 7.16
CA ALA A 134 -0.95 2.92 7.35
C ALA A 134 -1.48 4.09 8.21
N PHE A 135 -0.78 4.41 9.31
CA PHE A 135 -1.11 5.56 10.15
C PHE A 135 -1.08 6.87 9.35
N HIS A 136 0.01 7.13 8.63
CA HIS A 136 0.16 8.37 7.89
C HIS A 136 -0.78 8.47 6.68
N ALA A 137 -1.12 7.35 6.04
CA ALA A 137 -2.08 7.32 4.93
C ALA A 137 -3.49 7.66 5.42
N LEU A 138 -3.93 7.06 6.53
CA LEU A 138 -5.21 7.36 7.17
C LEU A 138 -5.25 8.81 7.66
N ARG A 139 -4.18 9.30 8.28
CA ARG A 139 -4.04 10.70 8.69
C ARG A 139 -4.17 11.65 7.51
N ALA A 140 -3.50 11.36 6.39
CA ALA A 140 -3.60 12.17 5.18
C ALA A 140 -5.03 12.19 4.62
N SER A 141 -5.69 11.04 4.53
CA SER A 141 -7.07 10.93 4.07
C SER A 141 -8.08 11.64 4.99
N ASN A 142 -7.88 11.56 6.30
CA ASN A 142 -8.66 12.31 7.29
C ASN A 142 -8.49 13.82 7.12
N ARG A 143 -7.25 14.30 6.93
CA ARG A 143 -6.98 15.72 6.67
C ARG A 143 -7.67 16.19 5.39
N ILE A 144 -7.65 15.40 4.32
CA ILE A 144 -8.36 15.72 3.08
C ILE A 144 -9.87 15.82 3.34
N ALA A 145 -10.44 14.91 4.14
CA ALA A 145 -11.86 14.96 4.49
C ALA A 145 -12.23 16.23 5.28
N VAL A 146 -11.38 16.62 6.25
CA VAL A 146 -11.53 17.88 7.00
C VAL A 146 -11.44 19.10 6.08
N GLU A 147 -10.45 19.13 5.19
CA GLU A 147 -10.21 20.24 4.26
C GLU A 147 -11.35 20.41 3.25
N ARG A 148 -11.93 19.29 2.77
CA ARG A 148 -13.00 19.28 1.76
C ARG A 148 -14.40 19.28 2.37
N GLY A 149 -14.53 19.00 3.66
CA GLY A 149 -15.81 18.89 4.36
C GLY A 149 -16.65 17.67 3.96
N THR A 150 -16.02 16.63 3.42
CA THR A 150 -16.71 15.40 2.99
C THR A 150 -15.84 14.16 3.15
N ALA A 151 -16.46 13.03 3.45
CA ALA A 151 -15.84 11.70 3.43
C ALA A 151 -16.26 10.94 2.16
N PHE A 152 -15.72 9.74 1.96
CA PHE A 152 -16.24 8.83 0.93
C PHE A 152 -17.70 8.42 1.20
N ASP A 153 -18.42 8.04 0.16
CA ASP A 153 -19.82 7.63 0.24
C ASP A 153 -20.02 6.35 1.08
N GLY A 154 -20.90 6.43 2.09
CA GLY A 154 -21.17 5.35 3.04
C GLY A 154 -20.14 5.19 4.16
N PHE A 155 -19.32 6.23 4.42
CA PHE A 155 -18.36 6.25 5.53
C PHE A 155 -18.99 5.88 6.87
N GLU A 156 -20.18 6.40 7.18
CA GLU A 156 -20.91 6.21 8.43
C GLU A 156 -21.28 4.74 8.73
N HIS A 157 -21.20 3.87 7.73
CA HIS A 157 -21.47 2.44 7.84
C HIS A 157 -20.19 1.58 7.86
N SER A 158 -19.02 2.22 7.80
CA SER A 158 -17.72 1.53 7.80
C SER A 158 -17.19 1.27 9.21
N ALA A 159 -16.27 0.31 9.30
CA ALA A 159 -15.49 0.03 10.51
C ALA A 159 -14.60 1.22 10.92
N TYR A 160 -14.39 2.20 10.03
CA TYR A 160 -13.73 3.46 10.38
C TYR A 160 -14.64 4.36 11.22
N ALA A 161 -15.94 4.40 10.94
CA ALA A 161 -16.91 5.23 11.65
C ALA A 161 -17.24 4.66 13.04
N ASP A 162 -17.47 3.34 13.15
CA ASP A 162 -17.69 2.70 14.45
C ASP A 162 -16.40 2.59 15.29
N GLY A 163 -15.25 2.71 14.63
CA GLY A 163 -13.93 2.75 15.24
C GLY A 163 -13.28 1.38 15.46
N SER A 164 -13.94 0.28 15.10
CA SER A 164 -13.47 -1.10 15.29
C SER A 164 -12.22 -1.41 14.44
N TYR A 165 -12.04 -0.75 13.30
CA TYR A 165 -10.83 -0.86 12.48
C TYR A 165 -9.54 -0.56 13.28
N PHE A 166 -9.63 0.36 14.24
CA PHE A 166 -8.49 0.86 15.01
C PHE A 166 -8.18 0.04 16.26
N ASP A 167 -9.01 -0.92 16.64
CA ASP A 167 -8.83 -1.68 17.88
C ASP A 167 -7.49 -2.43 17.86
N LYS A 168 -7.12 -3.04 16.72
CA LYS A 168 -5.82 -3.68 16.52
C LYS A 168 -4.61 -2.73 16.74
N TYR A 169 -4.79 -1.42 16.56
CA TYR A 169 -3.74 -0.42 16.73
C TYR A 169 -3.75 0.26 18.10
N THR A 170 -4.87 0.19 18.82
CA THR A 170 -5.07 0.90 20.10
C THR A 170 -5.10 -0.02 21.30
N GLU A 171 -5.33 -1.32 21.11
CA GLU A 171 -5.40 -2.34 22.18
C GLU A 171 -4.08 -3.05 22.44
N GLN A 172 -3.14 -3.04 21.49
CA GLN A 172 -1.79 -3.58 21.67
C GLN A 172 -0.71 -2.59 21.24
N ALA A 173 0.48 -2.72 21.83
CA ALA A 173 1.64 -1.94 21.44
C ALA A 173 2.30 -2.54 20.19
N TRP A 174 2.71 -1.67 19.27
CA TRP A 174 3.44 -2.04 18.05
C TRP A 174 4.85 -1.48 18.16
N GLU A 175 5.78 -2.31 18.62
CA GLU A 175 7.17 -1.92 18.85
C GLU A 175 8.12 -2.86 18.11
N PRO A 176 9.34 -2.39 17.74
CA PRO A 176 10.38 -3.25 17.18
C PRO A 176 10.66 -4.45 18.07
N ALA A 177 10.45 -5.65 17.52
CA ALA A 177 10.80 -6.91 18.18
C ALA A 177 12.33 -7.06 18.26
N THR A 178 13.05 -6.51 17.29
CA THR A 178 14.51 -6.60 17.19
C THR A 178 15.19 -5.25 17.48
N ASP A 179 16.33 -5.29 18.14
CA ASP A 179 17.14 -4.10 18.42
C ASP A 179 17.65 -3.44 17.13
N ARG A 180 17.91 -4.25 16.09
CA ARG A 180 18.35 -3.76 14.79
C ARG A 180 17.28 -2.89 14.13
N VAL A 181 16.02 -3.33 14.11
CA VAL A 181 14.91 -2.54 13.55
C VAL A 181 14.67 -1.29 14.37
N ARG A 182 14.76 -1.38 15.71
CA ARG A 182 14.69 -0.19 16.58
C ARG A 182 15.75 0.86 16.21
N ALA A 183 16.98 0.42 15.98
CA ALA A 183 18.07 1.29 15.55
C ALA A 183 17.80 1.91 14.17
N LEU A 184 17.32 1.13 13.19
CA LEU A 184 17.01 1.63 11.84
C LEU A 184 15.99 2.78 11.85
N PHE A 185 14.89 2.64 12.58
CA PHE A 185 13.89 3.70 12.70
C PHE A 185 14.44 4.94 13.41
N ALA A 186 15.24 4.75 14.47
CA ALA A 186 15.87 5.84 15.20
C ALA A 186 16.91 6.61 14.35
N GLU A 187 17.76 5.90 13.61
CA GLU A 187 18.77 6.46 12.71
C GLU A 187 18.13 7.22 11.55
N ALA A 188 17.00 6.71 11.03
CA ALA A 188 16.21 7.36 9.99
C ALA A 188 15.41 8.58 10.50
N GLY A 189 15.31 8.78 11.81
CA GLY A 189 14.46 9.81 12.42
C GLY A 189 12.97 9.57 12.20
N VAL A 190 12.56 8.32 11.94
CA VAL A 190 11.18 7.94 11.70
C VAL A 190 10.54 7.54 13.02
N HIS A 191 9.61 8.37 13.51
CA HIS A 191 8.84 8.08 14.71
C HIS A 191 7.71 7.09 14.40
N LEU A 192 7.76 5.93 15.05
CA LEU A 192 6.65 4.97 15.01
C LEU A 192 5.46 5.56 15.80
N PRO A 193 4.24 5.54 15.23
CA PRO A 193 3.05 6.00 15.94
C PRO A 193 2.85 5.22 17.25
N THR A 194 2.48 5.92 18.31
CA THR A 194 2.10 5.32 19.59
C THR A 194 0.62 4.97 19.60
N GLN A 195 0.19 4.21 20.60
CA GLN A 195 -1.25 3.94 20.80
C GLN A 195 -2.05 5.22 21.02
N ASP A 196 -1.46 6.24 21.66
CA ASP A 196 -2.13 7.53 21.87
C ASP A 196 -2.30 8.31 20.56
N ASP A 197 -1.29 8.28 19.69
CA ASP A 197 -1.39 8.85 18.34
C ASP A 197 -2.54 8.19 17.55
N TRP A 198 -2.67 6.87 17.66
CA TRP A 198 -3.78 6.13 17.05
C TRP A 198 -5.14 6.45 17.67
N ARG A 199 -5.22 6.67 18.99
CA ARG A 199 -6.48 7.08 19.65
C ARG A 199 -6.89 8.48 19.22
N GLU A 200 -5.94 9.40 19.08
CA GLU A 200 -6.19 10.74 18.55
C GLU A 200 -6.69 10.67 17.10
N LEU A 201 -6.01 9.90 16.25
CA LEU A 201 -6.41 9.71 14.85
C LEU A 201 -7.79 9.05 14.75
N LYS A 202 -8.07 8.00 15.56
CA LYS A 202 -9.39 7.36 15.65
C LYS A 202 -10.47 8.39 15.97
N ALA A 203 -10.27 9.22 16.99
CA ALA A 203 -11.24 10.26 17.36
C ALA A 203 -11.47 11.27 16.23
N SER A 204 -10.40 11.71 15.55
CA SER A 204 -10.51 12.62 14.40
C SER A 204 -11.25 11.97 13.22
N ILE A 205 -10.99 10.69 12.92
CA ILE A 205 -11.67 9.97 11.85
C ILE A 205 -13.15 9.76 12.17
N GLN A 206 -13.50 9.41 13.40
CA GLN A 206 -14.91 9.27 13.79
C GLN A 206 -15.66 10.62 13.71
N ALA A 207 -14.98 11.73 13.99
CA ALA A 207 -15.58 13.06 13.93
C ALA A 207 -15.69 13.64 12.51
N HIS A 208 -14.71 13.35 11.64
CA HIS A 208 -14.55 14.06 10.36
C HIS A 208 -14.52 13.14 9.13
N GLY A 209 -14.41 11.84 9.33
CA GLY A 209 -14.29 10.86 8.26
C GLY A 209 -12.92 10.79 7.60
N ILE A 210 -12.83 9.99 6.55
CA ILE A 210 -11.68 9.92 5.64
C ILE A 210 -12.18 10.08 4.20
N TYR A 211 -11.37 10.72 3.35
CA TYR A 211 -11.80 11.06 1.99
C TYR A 211 -11.75 9.85 1.05
N ASN A 212 -10.71 9.03 1.17
CA ASN A 212 -10.50 7.84 0.34
C ASN A 212 -11.02 6.59 1.06
N GLN A 213 -11.84 5.79 0.37
CA GLN A 213 -12.40 4.55 0.91
C GLN A 213 -11.36 3.42 1.08
N TYR A 214 -10.42 3.34 0.14
CA TYR A 214 -9.27 2.43 0.19
C TYR A 214 -8.00 3.25 -0.08
N LEU A 215 -6.90 2.89 0.59
CA LEU A 215 -5.68 3.70 0.64
C LEU A 215 -4.44 3.00 0.10
N GLN A 216 -4.30 1.71 0.40
CA GLN A 216 -3.10 0.94 0.07
C GLN A 216 -3.43 -0.23 -0.84
N ALA A 217 -2.50 -0.54 -1.74
CA ALA A 217 -2.48 -1.74 -2.55
C ALA A 217 -1.04 -1.96 -3.01
N VAL A 218 -0.52 -3.18 -2.91
CA VAL A 218 0.88 -3.47 -3.24
C VAL A 218 0.95 -4.24 -4.56
N PRO A 219 1.01 -3.54 -5.71
CA PRO A 219 1.13 -4.19 -7.02
C PRO A 219 2.57 -4.68 -7.27
N PRO A 220 2.76 -5.54 -8.29
CA PRO A 220 4.06 -5.70 -8.90
C PRO A 220 4.47 -4.39 -9.61
N THR A 221 5.67 -3.90 -9.33
CA THR A 221 6.21 -2.74 -10.05
C THR A 221 7.00 -3.20 -11.28
N GLY A 222 6.42 -2.98 -12.46
CA GLY A 222 7.05 -3.32 -13.75
C GLY A 222 8.21 -2.40 -14.10
N SER A 223 8.27 -1.90 -15.34
CA SER A 223 9.43 -1.12 -15.82
C SER A 223 9.70 0.20 -15.07
N ILE A 224 8.73 0.69 -14.28
CA ILE A 224 8.93 1.85 -13.41
C ILE A 224 10.00 1.61 -12.33
N SER A 225 10.20 0.35 -11.92
CA SER A 225 11.20 -0.03 -10.92
C SER A 225 12.62 0.27 -11.40
N TYR A 226 12.93 0.01 -12.68
CA TYR A 226 14.23 0.33 -13.28
C TYR A 226 14.50 1.85 -13.35
N ILE A 227 13.45 2.66 -13.53
CA ILE A 227 13.59 4.12 -13.56
C ILE A 227 13.76 4.69 -12.16
N ASN A 228 13.01 4.15 -11.20
CA ASN A 228 13.09 4.56 -9.80
C ASN A 228 14.33 4.03 -9.07
N ASP A 229 15.02 3.06 -9.68
CA ASP A 229 16.08 2.26 -9.08
C ASP A 229 15.62 1.53 -7.82
N ALA A 230 14.64 0.64 -8.00
CA ALA A 230 13.99 -0.13 -6.95
C ALA A 230 13.97 -1.62 -7.27
N THR A 231 14.16 -2.49 -6.26
CA THR A 231 13.75 -3.89 -6.40
C THR A 231 12.23 -3.96 -6.54
N ALA A 232 11.74 -4.84 -7.42
CA ALA A 232 10.33 -4.87 -7.74
C ALA A 232 9.46 -5.22 -6.53
N SER A 233 8.49 -4.35 -6.20
CA SER A 233 7.56 -4.53 -5.08
C SER A 233 8.28 -4.82 -3.74
N ILE A 234 7.63 -5.60 -2.87
CA ILE A 234 8.17 -6.05 -1.60
C ILE A 234 8.73 -7.47 -1.64
N HIS A 235 8.70 -8.16 -2.79
CA HIS A 235 9.27 -9.50 -2.92
C HIS A 235 10.78 -9.45 -3.23
N PRO A 236 11.50 -10.58 -3.10
CA PRO A 236 12.92 -10.61 -3.42
C PRO A 236 13.22 -10.34 -4.89
N VAL A 237 14.50 -10.12 -5.19
CA VAL A 237 14.96 -9.94 -6.56
C VAL A 237 14.85 -11.27 -7.30
N ALA A 238 14.50 -11.24 -8.58
CA ALA A 238 14.52 -12.45 -9.42
C ALA A 238 15.95 -12.88 -9.79
N ALA A 239 16.88 -11.94 -9.78
CA ALA A 239 18.32 -12.15 -9.99
C ALA A 239 19.09 -10.94 -9.46
N LYS A 240 20.37 -11.13 -9.08
CA LYS A 240 21.28 -10.04 -8.72
C LYS A 240 21.50 -9.06 -9.87
N ILE A 241 21.68 -9.59 -11.08
CA ILE A 241 21.71 -8.85 -12.34
C ILE A 241 20.56 -9.35 -13.20
N GLU A 242 19.48 -8.58 -13.32
CA GLU A 242 18.36 -8.94 -14.18
C GLU A 242 18.74 -8.78 -15.66
N ILE A 243 18.32 -9.72 -16.50
CA ILE A 243 18.56 -9.70 -17.94
C ILE A 243 17.23 -9.55 -18.67
N ARG A 244 17.05 -8.43 -19.37
CA ARG A 244 15.83 -8.12 -20.13
C ARG A 244 16.08 -8.23 -21.62
N LYS A 245 15.13 -8.84 -22.35
CA LYS A 245 15.23 -9.00 -23.82
C LYS A 245 14.71 -7.75 -24.54
N GLU A 246 15.50 -6.69 -24.50
CA GLU A 246 15.14 -5.38 -25.07
C GLU A 246 16.26 -4.77 -25.90
N GLY A 247 15.91 -3.78 -26.72
CA GLY A 247 16.83 -3.02 -27.54
C GLY A 247 17.41 -3.78 -28.75
N ARG A 248 18.18 -3.07 -29.58
CA ARG A 248 18.78 -3.62 -30.80
C ARG A 248 19.80 -4.73 -30.54
N LEU A 249 20.41 -4.71 -29.35
CA LEU A 249 21.39 -5.72 -28.91
C LEU A 249 20.72 -7.00 -28.36
N GLY A 250 19.39 -6.98 -28.18
CA GLY A 250 18.59 -8.12 -27.73
C GLY A 250 18.67 -8.41 -26.22
N ARG A 251 19.57 -7.74 -25.47
CA ARG A 251 19.67 -7.84 -24.01
C ARG A 251 20.06 -6.50 -23.37
N VAL A 252 19.49 -6.23 -22.21
CA VAL A 252 19.86 -5.16 -21.27
C VAL A 252 20.05 -5.78 -19.90
N TYR A 253 21.08 -5.32 -19.18
CA TYR A 253 21.44 -5.82 -17.85
C TYR A 253 21.12 -4.76 -16.81
N TYR A 254 20.44 -5.16 -15.74
CA TYR A 254 20.03 -4.27 -14.65
C TYR A 254 20.57 -4.83 -13.32
N PRO A 255 21.60 -4.22 -12.73
CA PRO A 255 22.03 -4.59 -11.38
C PRO A 255 20.97 -4.17 -10.36
N ALA A 256 20.77 -5.01 -9.33
CA ALA A 256 19.86 -4.67 -8.24
C ALA A 256 20.32 -3.37 -7.53
N PRO A 257 19.39 -2.51 -7.07
CA PRO A 257 19.73 -1.29 -6.34
C PRO A 257 20.56 -1.60 -5.10
N HIS A 258 21.56 -0.75 -4.83
CA HIS A 258 22.49 -0.88 -3.71
C HIS A 258 23.36 -2.15 -3.70
N LEU A 259 23.38 -2.94 -4.80
CA LEU A 259 24.27 -4.08 -4.92
C LEU A 259 25.73 -3.62 -5.07
N ASP A 260 26.61 -4.15 -4.22
CA ASP A 260 28.05 -3.98 -4.32
C ASP A 260 28.77 -5.32 -4.05
N ASP A 261 30.10 -5.32 -4.17
CA ASP A 261 30.92 -6.53 -3.99
C ASP A 261 30.92 -7.03 -2.53
N ASP A 262 30.61 -6.16 -1.56
CA ASP A 262 30.66 -6.45 -0.13
C ASP A 262 29.33 -6.99 0.41
N ASN A 263 28.20 -6.75 -0.28
CA ASN A 263 26.86 -7.14 0.16
C ASN A 263 26.17 -8.19 -0.73
N LEU A 264 26.90 -8.84 -1.65
CA LEU A 264 26.37 -9.86 -2.57
C LEU A 264 25.53 -10.96 -1.89
N GLU A 265 25.89 -11.35 -0.67
CA GLU A 265 25.21 -12.41 0.09
C GLU A 265 23.78 -12.03 0.52
N TYR A 266 23.47 -10.74 0.61
CA TYR A 266 22.14 -10.25 0.99
C TYR A 266 21.17 -10.23 -0.19
N PHE A 267 21.66 -10.37 -1.42
CA PHE A 267 20.84 -10.43 -2.64
C PHE A 267 20.65 -11.87 -3.13
N GLN A 268 20.19 -12.76 -2.25
CA GLN A 268 19.69 -14.08 -2.65
C GLN A 268 18.47 -13.90 -3.55
N ASP A 269 18.39 -14.66 -4.64
CA ASP A 269 17.22 -14.54 -5.51
C ASP A 269 15.97 -15.20 -4.90
N ALA A 270 14.80 -14.89 -5.44
CA ALA A 270 13.52 -15.39 -4.94
C ALA A 270 13.45 -16.95 -4.94
N TYR A 271 14.23 -17.63 -5.77
CA TYR A 271 14.27 -19.09 -5.80
C TYR A 271 15.12 -19.65 -4.65
N GLU A 272 16.25 -19.00 -4.34
CA GLU A 272 17.10 -19.34 -3.20
C GLU A 272 16.42 -19.05 -1.85
N ILE A 273 15.69 -17.92 -1.76
CA ILE A 273 14.96 -17.53 -0.54
C ILE A 273 13.80 -18.48 -0.25
N GLY A 274 13.10 -18.94 -1.31
CA GLY A 274 11.97 -19.84 -1.19
C GLY A 274 10.67 -19.15 -0.77
N TYR A 275 9.56 -19.87 -0.95
CA TYR A 275 8.21 -19.30 -0.82
C TYR A 275 7.81 -18.95 0.61
N GLU A 276 8.29 -19.67 1.63
CA GLU A 276 7.89 -19.48 3.04
C GLU A 276 8.23 -18.06 3.51
N LYS A 277 9.48 -17.65 3.33
CA LYS A 277 9.96 -16.30 3.67
C LYS A 277 9.24 -15.18 2.91
N ILE A 278 8.86 -15.44 1.67
CA ILE A 278 8.07 -14.50 0.87
C ILE A 278 6.67 -14.37 1.50
N ILE A 279 6.01 -15.49 1.80
CA ILE A 279 4.70 -15.50 2.46
C ILE A 279 4.75 -14.77 3.80
N ASP A 280 5.76 -15.03 4.64
CA ASP A 280 5.89 -14.38 5.96
C ASP A 280 6.03 -12.85 5.83
N THR A 281 6.80 -12.38 4.84
CA THR A 281 6.97 -10.95 4.58
C THR A 281 5.66 -10.30 4.11
N TYR A 282 4.94 -10.95 3.18
CA TYR A 282 3.65 -10.46 2.73
C TYR A 282 2.59 -10.53 3.85
N ALA A 283 2.65 -11.53 4.73
CA ALA A 283 1.76 -11.65 5.88
C ALA A 283 1.96 -10.47 6.85
N ALA A 284 3.21 -10.08 7.11
CA ALA A 284 3.52 -8.90 7.92
C ALA A 284 2.91 -7.61 7.33
N ALA A 285 3.06 -7.38 6.02
CA ALA A 285 2.45 -6.23 5.34
C ALA A 285 0.91 -6.28 5.32
N THR A 286 0.32 -7.47 5.09
CA THR A 286 -1.13 -7.69 4.95
C THR A 286 -1.92 -7.30 6.20
N GLN A 287 -1.29 -7.23 7.37
CA GLN A 287 -1.93 -6.73 8.58
C GLN A 287 -2.36 -5.26 8.47
N HIS A 288 -1.76 -4.50 7.55
CA HIS A 288 -1.88 -3.04 7.48
C HIS A 288 -2.41 -2.51 6.15
N VAL A 289 -2.22 -3.26 5.07
CA VAL A 289 -2.66 -2.92 3.71
C VAL A 289 -4.18 -3.01 3.59
#